data_AF-C4ZEM2-F1
#
_entry.id   AF-C4ZEM2-F1
#
_cell.length_a   1.000
_cell.length_b   1.000
_cell.length_c   1.000
_cell.angle_alpha   90.00
_cell.angle_beta   90.00
_cell.angle_gamma   90.00
#
_symmetry.space_group_name_H-M   'P 1'
#
loop_
_entity.id
_entity.type
_entity.pdbx_description
1 polymer ?
#
loop_
_entity_poly.entity_id
_entity_poly.type
_entity_poly.pdbx_seq_one_letter_code
_entity_poly.pdbx_strand_id
1 'polypeptide(L)'
;MEKIDFFEKFNTFQIYYKQLLKDNIYDNGNLASYIRTYYIENNKILFHVSEILDLSVIVPKGNFDMYQKKFSEKVFATSNPYEIWLYACRAVLGEMHEKNRVCIYPDNPFLFFETGYYYLKRSVAVYVLNAEDFFPVLKLKSHFIENKNCFDNEWIANHNINPLYQYTIDRIPKEFTKYYDVYYLNNKSNVVYPNSLEELRYFRKNNMVRKIE
;
A
#
# COMPACT_ATOMS: atom_id res chain seq x y z
N MET A 1 -1.87 8.87 -26.65
CA MET A 1 -1.89 8.45 -25.24
C MET A 1 -2.86 9.37 -24.51
N GLU A 2 -4.05 8.88 -24.19
CA GLU A 2 -5.02 9.64 -23.40
C GLU A 2 -4.41 9.90 -22.02
N LYS A 3 -4.06 11.17 -21.78
CA LYS A 3 -3.75 11.74 -20.46
C LYS A 3 -5.03 11.83 -19.62
N ILE A 4 -5.76 10.73 -19.47
CA ILE A 4 -6.82 10.70 -18.47
C ILE A 4 -6.11 10.54 -17.14
N ASP A 5 -6.09 11.62 -16.39
CA ASP A 5 -5.34 11.80 -15.15
C ASP A 5 -5.73 10.70 -14.15
N PHE A 6 -4.83 9.74 -13.97
CA PHE A 6 -5.00 8.62 -13.03
C PHE A 6 -5.35 9.13 -11.62
N PHE A 7 -4.88 10.33 -11.28
CA PHE A 7 -5.15 10.99 -10.00
C PHE A 7 -6.58 11.51 -9.89
N GLU A 8 -7.17 12.04 -10.97
CA GLU A 8 -8.58 12.49 -10.98
C GLU A 8 -9.53 11.31 -10.75
N LYS A 9 -9.28 10.17 -11.43
CA LYS A 9 -10.07 8.94 -11.25
C LYS A 9 -9.97 8.38 -9.83
N PHE A 10 -8.78 8.36 -9.24
CA PHE A 10 -8.58 7.91 -7.85
C PHE A 10 -9.27 8.82 -6.83
N ASN A 11 -9.13 10.15 -6.99
CA ASN A 11 -9.78 11.12 -6.10
C ASN A 11 -11.30 10.99 -6.13
N THR A 12 -11.87 10.71 -7.32
CA THR A 12 -13.31 10.51 -7.50
C THR A 12 -13.80 9.29 -6.70
N PHE A 13 -13.09 8.17 -6.77
CA PHE A 13 -13.39 6.98 -5.98
C PHE A 13 -13.32 7.23 -4.46
N GLN A 14 -12.28 7.93 -3.98
CA GLN A 14 -12.13 8.23 -2.55
C GLN A 14 -13.23 9.17 -2.02
N ILE A 15 -13.69 10.12 -2.83
CA ILE A 15 -14.81 11.01 -2.49
C ILE A 15 -16.11 10.21 -2.39
N TYR A 16 -16.38 9.33 -3.35
CA TYR A 16 -17.60 8.52 -3.37
C TYR A 16 -17.62 7.46 -2.27
N TYR A 17 -16.50 6.77 -2.00
CA TYR A 17 -16.41 5.85 -0.87
C TYR A 17 -16.71 6.54 0.47
N LYS A 18 -16.24 7.79 0.66
CA LYS A 18 -16.61 8.59 1.83
C LYS A 18 -18.09 8.96 1.87
N GLN A 19 -18.77 9.08 0.73
CA GLN A 19 -20.22 9.30 0.67
C GLN A 19 -20.98 8.01 1.02
N LEU A 20 -20.59 6.87 0.43
CA LEU A 20 -21.12 5.56 0.79
C LEU A 20 -21.02 5.26 2.29
N LEU A 21 -19.90 5.65 2.94
CA LEU A 21 -19.73 5.52 4.39
C LEU A 21 -20.64 6.45 5.21
N LYS A 22 -21.04 7.61 4.67
CA LYS A 22 -21.90 8.59 5.36
C LYS A 22 -23.37 8.18 5.39
N ASP A 23 -23.83 7.46 4.37
CA ASP A 23 -25.25 7.17 4.20
C ASP A 23 -25.74 5.97 5.04
N ASN A 24 -24.86 5.34 5.86
CA ASN A 24 -25.15 4.17 6.71
C ASN A 24 -25.83 2.99 5.98
N ILE A 25 -25.76 2.95 4.64
CA ILE A 25 -26.37 1.92 3.81
C ILE A 25 -25.47 0.69 3.76
N TYR A 26 -25.23 -0.04 4.87
CA TYR A 26 -24.58 -1.37 4.73
C TYR A 26 -25.10 -2.42 5.69
N ASP A 27 -25.84 -3.37 5.12
CA ASP A 27 -25.76 -4.77 5.52
C ASP A 27 -24.39 -5.32 5.08
N ASN A 28 -23.65 -5.93 6.02
CA ASN A 28 -22.24 -6.29 5.88
C ASN A 28 -21.96 -7.30 4.76
N GLY A 29 -22.98 -8.02 4.27
CA GLY A 29 -22.82 -9.08 3.26
C GLY A 29 -22.44 -8.59 1.86
N ASN A 30 -22.78 -7.35 1.48
CA ASN A 30 -22.68 -6.88 0.08
C ASN A 30 -21.65 -5.76 -0.16
N LEU A 31 -21.00 -5.23 0.88
CA LEU A 31 -20.09 -4.08 0.77
C LEU A 31 -18.93 -4.31 -0.21
N ALA A 32 -18.30 -5.49 -0.16
CA ALA A 32 -17.20 -5.83 -1.07
C ALA A 32 -17.65 -5.84 -2.53
N SER A 33 -18.84 -6.36 -2.82
CA SER A 33 -19.42 -6.40 -4.16
C SER A 33 -19.71 -4.99 -4.68
N TYR A 34 -20.28 -4.11 -3.87
CA TYR A 34 -20.53 -2.71 -4.26
C TYR A 34 -19.23 -1.95 -4.56
N ILE A 35 -18.22 -2.08 -3.70
CA ILE A 35 -16.91 -1.45 -3.92
C ILE A 35 -16.30 -1.96 -5.22
N ARG A 36 -16.34 -3.28 -5.44
CA ARG A 36 -15.81 -3.90 -6.65
C ARG A 36 -16.51 -3.41 -7.91
N THR A 37 -17.84 -3.48 -7.98
CA THR A 37 -18.62 -3.05 -9.15
C THR A 37 -18.36 -1.59 -9.47
N TYR A 38 -18.47 -0.70 -8.46
CA TYR A 38 -18.25 0.72 -8.68
C TYR A 38 -16.81 1.02 -9.11
N TYR A 39 -15.81 0.38 -8.48
CA TYR A 39 -14.43 0.56 -8.88
C TYR A 39 -14.27 0.16 -10.35
N ILE A 40 -14.66 -1.05 -10.75
CA ILE A 40 -14.54 -1.55 -12.14
C ILE A 40 -15.24 -0.64 -13.16
N GLU A 41 -16.40 -0.07 -12.82
CA GLU A 41 -17.13 0.86 -13.68
C GLU A 41 -16.37 2.17 -13.94
N ASN A 42 -15.55 2.63 -12.98
CA ASN A 42 -14.88 3.93 -13.03
C ASN A 42 -13.36 3.84 -13.24
N ASN A 43 -12.75 2.74 -12.82
CA ASN A 43 -11.32 2.45 -12.83
C ASN A 43 -11.07 0.94 -12.90
N LYS A 44 -10.33 0.50 -13.91
CA LYS A 44 -10.03 -0.93 -14.11
C LYS A 44 -8.60 -1.32 -13.77
N ILE A 45 -7.86 -0.40 -13.15
CA ILE A 45 -6.42 -0.53 -12.97
C ILE A 45 -6.09 -0.65 -11.49
N LEU A 46 -5.35 -1.70 -11.14
CA LEU A 46 -4.70 -1.86 -9.85
C LEU A 46 -3.18 -1.94 -10.01
N PHE A 47 -2.45 -1.73 -8.93
CA PHE A 47 -0.98 -1.81 -8.93
C PHE A 47 -0.47 -2.91 -8.01
N HIS A 48 0.47 -3.69 -8.52
CA HIS A 48 1.32 -4.60 -7.75
C HIS A 48 2.77 -4.17 -7.88
N VAL A 49 3.50 -4.14 -6.77
CA VAL A 49 4.93 -3.76 -6.77
C VAL A 49 5.76 -4.95 -6.34
N SER A 50 6.82 -5.23 -7.08
CA SER A 50 7.72 -6.35 -6.84
C SER A 50 9.18 -5.94 -7.07
N GLU A 51 10.10 -6.61 -6.38
CA GLU A 51 11.53 -6.52 -6.68
C GLU A 51 11.92 -7.29 -7.94
N ILE A 52 11.09 -8.24 -8.37
CA ILE A 52 11.32 -9.01 -9.60
C ILE A 52 10.84 -8.16 -10.78
N LEU A 53 11.73 -7.87 -11.72
CA LEU A 53 11.49 -6.87 -12.77
C LEU A 53 10.71 -7.41 -13.98
N ASP A 54 10.73 -8.72 -14.25
CA ASP A 54 10.23 -9.31 -15.49
C ASP A 54 9.30 -10.51 -15.25
N LEU A 55 8.25 -10.31 -14.44
CA LEU A 55 7.23 -11.33 -14.21
C LEU A 55 6.25 -11.37 -15.39
N SER A 56 6.22 -12.49 -16.09
CA SER A 56 5.15 -12.80 -17.06
C SER A 56 3.83 -13.17 -16.38
N VAL A 57 3.90 -13.73 -15.17
CA VAL A 57 2.76 -14.13 -14.35
C VAL A 57 3.06 -13.84 -12.89
N ILE A 58 2.11 -13.23 -12.19
CA ILE A 58 2.16 -13.04 -10.74
C ILE A 58 1.37 -14.18 -10.10
N VAL A 59 2.09 -15.09 -9.44
CA VAL A 59 1.49 -16.25 -8.78
C VAL A 59 1.12 -15.93 -7.34
N PRO A 60 -0.02 -16.43 -6.82
CA PRO A 60 -0.31 -16.39 -5.39
C PRO A 60 0.83 -17.07 -4.64
N LYS A 61 1.47 -16.36 -3.71
CA LYS A 61 2.49 -16.95 -2.84
C LYS A 61 2.01 -16.85 -1.40
N GLY A 62 2.17 -17.95 -0.66
CA GLY A 62 1.99 -17.96 0.78
C GLY A 62 3.06 -17.08 1.41
N ASN A 63 2.69 -15.87 1.81
CA ASN A 63 3.54 -14.96 2.56
C ASN A 63 2.66 -13.92 3.27
N PHE A 64 3.28 -13.15 4.14
CA PHE A 64 2.59 -12.15 4.93
C PHE A 64 2.07 -10.98 4.07
N ASP A 65 0.91 -10.41 4.41
CA ASP A 65 0.44 -9.15 3.81
C ASP A 65 1.42 -8.00 4.11
N MET A 66 1.05 -6.79 3.69
CA MET A 66 1.84 -5.58 3.94
C MET A 66 2.04 -5.22 5.41
N TYR A 67 1.40 -5.95 6.34
CA TYR A 67 1.42 -5.73 7.78
C TYR A 67 2.00 -6.91 8.55
N GLN A 68 2.70 -7.81 7.87
CA GLN A 68 3.20 -9.06 8.46
C GLN A 68 2.10 -9.95 9.05
N LYS A 69 0.84 -9.82 8.60
CA LYS A 69 -0.22 -10.77 8.94
C LYS A 69 -0.10 -11.95 7.98
N LYS A 70 -0.14 -13.17 8.50
CA LYS A 70 -0.08 -14.38 7.66
C LYS A 70 -1.35 -14.44 6.81
N PHE A 71 -1.21 -14.40 5.49
CA PHE A 71 -2.32 -14.59 4.57
C PHE A 71 -2.25 -15.95 3.89
N SER A 72 -3.43 -16.42 3.46
CA SER A 72 -3.53 -17.49 2.47
C SER A 72 -2.90 -17.02 1.15
N GLU A 73 -2.45 -17.96 0.33
CA GLU A 73 -1.82 -17.75 -0.98
C GLU A 73 -2.66 -16.77 -1.84
N LYS A 74 -2.19 -15.52 -1.97
CA LYS A 74 -2.91 -14.42 -2.63
C LYS A 74 -1.96 -13.53 -3.41
N VAL A 75 -2.45 -12.97 -4.51
CA VAL A 75 -1.85 -11.81 -5.19
C VAL A 75 -2.45 -10.56 -4.56
N PHE A 76 -1.59 -9.62 -4.14
CA PHE A 76 -2.02 -8.34 -3.57
C PHE A 76 -1.85 -7.21 -4.58
N ALA A 77 -2.79 -6.27 -4.57
CA ALA A 77 -2.70 -5.04 -5.33
C ALA A 77 -3.30 -3.86 -4.55
N THR A 78 -2.96 -2.64 -4.95
CA THR A 78 -3.56 -1.41 -4.40
C THR A 78 -4.28 -0.62 -5.48
N SER A 79 -5.41 -0.01 -5.12
CA SER A 79 -6.06 1.01 -5.94
C SER A 79 -5.47 2.41 -5.75
N ASN A 80 -4.56 2.60 -4.79
CA ASN A 80 -3.99 3.90 -4.45
C ASN A 80 -2.59 4.08 -5.04
N PRO A 81 -2.40 5.02 -5.98
CA PRO A 81 -1.08 5.27 -6.56
C PRO A 81 -0.09 5.82 -5.51
N TYR A 82 -0.59 6.47 -4.46
CA TYR A 82 0.22 6.94 -3.34
C TYR A 82 0.63 5.84 -2.37
N GLU A 83 0.21 4.57 -2.56
CA GLU A 83 0.76 3.45 -1.80
C GLU A 83 1.88 2.74 -2.56
N ILE A 84 2.03 2.99 -3.87
CA ILE A 84 3.11 2.42 -4.70
C ILE A 84 4.48 2.65 -4.06
N TRP A 85 4.72 3.82 -3.48
CA TRP A 85 6.01 4.10 -2.84
C TRP A 85 6.23 3.28 -1.55
N LEU A 86 5.18 3.03 -0.76
CA LEU A 86 5.27 2.17 0.43
C LEU A 86 5.63 0.74 0.00
N TYR A 87 4.98 0.25 -1.06
CA TYR A 87 5.26 -1.06 -1.60
C TYR A 87 6.63 -1.14 -2.29
N ALA A 88 7.11 -0.05 -2.90
CA ALA A 88 8.44 0.02 -3.46
C ALA A 88 9.50 -0.09 -2.34
N CYS A 89 9.38 0.70 -1.27
CA CYS A 89 10.24 0.58 -0.10
C CYS A 89 10.20 -0.83 0.51
N ARG A 90 9.01 -1.47 0.56
CA ARG A 90 8.87 -2.86 1.01
C ARG A 90 9.55 -3.84 0.06
N ALA A 91 9.38 -3.70 -1.25
CA ALA A 91 10.08 -4.53 -2.23
C ALA A 91 11.60 -4.39 -2.11
N VAL A 92 12.10 -3.19 -1.77
CA VAL A 92 13.52 -2.95 -1.51
C VAL A 92 14.02 -3.59 -0.21
N LEU A 93 13.18 -3.82 0.81
CA LEU A 93 13.64 -4.23 2.15
C LEU A 93 13.00 -5.52 2.70
N GLY A 94 12.06 -6.11 1.97
CA GLY A 94 11.26 -7.27 2.37
C GLY A 94 10.15 -6.97 3.38
N GLU A 95 10.44 -6.15 4.40
CA GLU A 95 9.54 -5.93 5.54
C GLU A 95 9.08 -4.49 5.71
N MET A 96 7.84 -4.34 6.19
CA MET A 96 7.26 -3.07 6.61
C MET A 96 6.39 -3.32 7.85
N HIS A 97 6.62 -2.56 8.92
CA HIS A 97 5.72 -2.50 10.07
C HIS A 97 4.85 -1.25 9.95
N GLU A 98 3.53 -1.40 9.94
CA GLU A 98 2.62 -0.24 9.89
C GLU A 98 1.65 -0.24 11.06
N LYS A 99 1.46 0.97 11.61
CA LYS A 99 0.46 1.24 12.62
C LYS A 99 -0.01 2.69 12.53
N ASN A 100 -1.31 2.91 12.38
CA ASN A 100 -1.91 4.25 12.35
C ASN A 100 -1.27 5.20 11.31
N ARG A 101 -1.03 4.70 10.08
CA ARG A 101 -0.35 5.42 8.98
C ARG A 101 1.12 5.76 9.23
N VAL A 102 1.70 5.23 10.31
CA VAL A 102 3.14 5.22 10.52
C VAL A 102 3.69 3.95 9.93
N CYS A 103 4.59 4.06 8.95
CA CYS A 103 5.29 2.90 8.38
C CYS A 103 6.75 2.91 8.79
N ILE A 104 7.27 1.78 9.24
CA ILE A 104 8.62 1.62 9.76
C ILE A 104 9.29 0.46 9.06
N TYR A 105 10.44 0.75 8.45
CA TYR A 105 11.25 -0.22 7.74
C TYR A 105 12.47 -0.64 8.59
N PRO A 106 13.00 -1.85 8.39
CA PRO A 106 14.17 -2.33 9.14
C PRO A 106 15.46 -1.58 8.81
N ASP A 107 15.55 -0.94 7.64
CA ASP A 107 16.69 -0.14 7.19
C ASP A 107 16.18 1.00 6.27
N ASN A 108 17.04 1.94 5.91
CA ASN A 108 16.71 2.99 4.94
C ASN A 108 16.56 2.36 3.53
N PRO A 109 15.41 2.47 2.84
CA PRO A 109 15.24 1.93 1.48
C PRO A 109 15.93 2.79 0.40
N PHE A 110 16.42 3.98 0.75
CA PHE A 110 16.96 4.95 -0.19
C PHE A 110 18.50 5.01 -0.19
N LEU A 111 19.08 5.31 -1.35
CA LEU A 111 20.51 5.60 -1.53
C LEU A 111 20.80 7.05 -1.16
N PHE A 112 20.06 7.97 -1.78
CA PHE A 112 20.23 9.41 -1.60
C PHE A 112 18.94 10.15 -1.98
N PHE A 113 18.91 11.44 -1.63
CA PHE A 113 17.87 12.38 -2.03
C PHE A 113 18.48 13.44 -2.94
N GLU A 114 17.88 13.66 -4.10
CA GLU A 114 18.36 14.65 -5.07
C GLU A 114 17.19 15.22 -5.89
N THR A 115 17.19 16.54 -6.09
CA THR A 115 16.24 17.28 -6.95
C THR A 115 14.76 16.94 -6.68
N GLY A 116 14.38 16.74 -5.41
CA GLY A 116 13.00 16.43 -5.04
C GLY A 116 12.60 14.96 -5.21
N TYR A 117 13.55 14.05 -5.43
CA TYR A 117 13.32 12.61 -5.53
C TYR A 117 14.15 11.84 -4.50
N TYR A 118 13.55 10.79 -3.94
CA TYR A 118 14.28 9.76 -3.20
C TYR A 118 14.65 8.63 -4.15
N TYR A 119 15.95 8.35 -4.29
CA TYR A 119 16.44 7.27 -5.13
C TYR A 119 16.52 5.97 -4.32
N LEU A 120 15.90 4.91 -4.83
CA LEU A 120 15.83 3.60 -4.18
C LEU A 120 17.17 2.86 -4.26
N LYS A 121 17.47 2.03 -3.25
CA LYS A 121 18.64 1.12 -3.25
C LYS A 121 18.65 0.11 -4.38
N ARG A 122 17.47 -0.22 -4.90
CA ARG A 122 17.29 -1.10 -6.05
C ARG A 122 16.06 -0.66 -6.83
N SER A 123 16.09 -0.84 -8.14
CA SER A 123 14.90 -0.66 -8.97
C SER A 123 13.84 -1.70 -8.60
N VAL A 124 12.58 -1.31 -8.74
CA VAL A 124 11.42 -2.19 -8.52
C VAL A 124 10.48 -2.08 -9.72
N ALA A 125 9.74 -3.15 -10.00
CA ALA A 125 8.71 -3.15 -11.03
C ALA A 125 7.35 -2.84 -10.42
N VAL A 126 6.61 -1.99 -11.12
CA VAL A 126 5.20 -1.73 -10.89
C VAL A 126 4.42 -2.38 -12.02
N TYR A 127 3.67 -3.41 -11.68
CA TYR A 127 2.80 -4.15 -12.56
C TYR A 127 1.39 -3.57 -12.50
N VAL A 128 0.86 -3.25 -13.67
CA VAL A 128 -0.50 -2.76 -13.84
C VAL A 128 -1.41 -3.95 -14.10
N LEU A 129 -2.42 -4.11 -13.24
CA LEU A 129 -3.30 -5.29 -13.22
C LEU A 129 -4.75 -4.90 -13.53
N ASN A 130 -5.52 -5.84 -14.05
CA ASN A 130 -6.96 -5.67 -14.26
C ASN A 130 -7.70 -5.85 -12.92
N ALA A 131 -8.49 -4.85 -12.52
CA ALA A 131 -9.30 -4.91 -11.30
C ALA A 131 -10.38 -6.00 -11.32
N GLU A 132 -10.79 -6.46 -12.51
CA GLU A 132 -11.82 -7.51 -12.66
C GLU A 132 -11.39 -8.84 -12.02
N ASP A 133 -10.10 -9.12 -11.91
CA ASP A 133 -9.58 -10.36 -11.32
C ASP A 133 -9.53 -10.32 -9.78
N PHE A 134 -9.86 -9.19 -9.17
CA PHE A 134 -9.61 -8.91 -7.76
C PHE A 134 -10.89 -8.67 -6.94
N PHE A 135 -10.76 -8.88 -5.64
CA PHE A 135 -11.74 -8.53 -4.62
C PHE A 135 -11.14 -7.53 -3.60
N PRO A 136 -11.91 -6.52 -3.15
CA PRO A 136 -11.42 -5.57 -2.17
C PRO A 136 -11.28 -6.23 -0.78
N VAL A 137 -10.24 -5.84 -0.05
CA VAL A 137 -10.00 -6.26 1.33
C VAL A 137 -10.73 -5.32 2.28
N LEU A 138 -11.66 -5.87 3.04
CA LEU A 138 -12.35 -5.15 4.11
C LEU A 138 -11.60 -5.36 5.43
N LYS A 139 -11.26 -4.26 6.11
CA LYS A 139 -10.67 -4.24 7.45
C LYS A 139 -11.72 -3.83 8.47
N LEU A 140 -11.68 -4.40 9.67
CA LEU A 140 -12.50 -3.94 10.79
C LEU A 140 -11.79 -2.76 11.47
N LYS A 141 -12.42 -1.58 11.50
CA LYS A 141 -11.99 -0.46 12.34
C LYS A 141 -12.97 -0.31 13.50
N SER A 142 -12.43 -0.27 14.71
CA SER A 142 -13.19 0.09 15.91
C SER A 142 -13.26 1.61 16.01
N HIS A 143 -14.47 2.15 15.98
CA HIS A 143 -14.73 3.55 16.30
C HIS A 143 -15.86 3.61 17.30
N PHE A 144 -15.58 4.16 18.49
CA PHE A 144 -16.58 4.48 19.50
C PHE A 144 -17.63 3.37 19.73
N ILE A 145 -17.17 2.16 20.11
CA ILE A 145 -18.00 1.00 20.50
C ILE A 145 -18.60 0.19 19.32
N GLU A 146 -18.49 0.66 18.07
CA GLU A 146 -18.91 -0.09 16.87
C GLU A 146 -17.71 -0.58 16.03
N ASN A 147 -17.75 -1.85 15.63
CA ASN A 147 -16.84 -2.41 14.63
C ASN A 147 -17.46 -2.17 13.25
N LYS A 148 -16.85 -1.29 12.44
CA LYS A 148 -17.28 -1.07 11.05
C LYS A 148 -16.26 -1.64 10.09
N ASN A 149 -16.74 -2.33 9.05
CA ASN A 149 -15.91 -2.69 7.91
C ASN A 149 -15.52 -1.42 7.15
N CYS A 150 -14.24 -1.30 6.84
CA CYS A 150 -13.70 -0.26 5.99
C CYS A 150 -12.77 -0.86 4.93
N PHE A 151 -12.87 -0.34 3.73
CA PHE A 151 -11.88 -0.49 2.68
C PHE A 151 -10.84 0.63 2.81
N ASP A 152 -9.56 0.26 2.88
CA ASP A 152 -8.47 1.24 2.81
C ASP A 152 -8.09 1.46 1.34
N ASN A 153 -7.43 0.50 0.68
CA ASN A 153 -7.15 0.49 -0.78
C ASN A 153 -6.71 -0.89 -1.31
N GLU A 154 -6.75 -1.93 -0.48
CA GLU A 154 -6.11 -3.21 -0.75
C GLU A 154 -7.04 -4.15 -1.49
N TRP A 155 -6.50 -4.87 -2.47
CA TRP A 155 -7.20 -5.83 -3.29
C TRP A 155 -6.45 -7.16 -3.29
N ILE A 156 -7.19 -8.26 -3.39
CA ILE A 156 -6.65 -9.62 -3.42
C ILE A 156 -7.24 -10.46 -4.55
N ALA A 157 -6.42 -11.35 -5.10
CA ALA A 157 -6.83 -12.42 -5.99
C ALA A 157 -6.24 -13.77 -5.53
N ASN A 158 -7.00 -14.85 -5.68
CA ASN A 158 -6.61 -16.20 -5.26
C ASN A 158 -6.15 -17.08 -6.44
N HIS A 159 -5.71 -16.46 -7.53
CA HIS A 159 -5.26 -17.15 -8.74
C HIS A 159 -4.13 -16.37 -9.41
N ASN A 160 -3.51 -16.98 -10.42
CA ASN A 160 -2.42 -16.37 -11.18
C ASN A 160 -2.93 -15.16 -11.99
N ILE A 161 -2.20 -14.05 -11.92
CA ILE A 161 -2.55 -12.82 -12.62
C ILE A 161 -1.51 -12.53 -13.69
N ASN A 162 -1.99 -12.25 -14.91
CA ASN A 162 -1.16 -11.75 -15.98
C ASN A 162 -1.14 -10.21 -15.91
N PRO A 163 0.03 -9.57 -15.76
CA PRO A 163 0.11 -8.12 -15.85
C PRO A 163 -0.35 -7.61 -17.21
N LEU A 164 -1.07 -6.49 -17.24
CA LEU A 164 -1.41 -5.80 -18.49
C LEU A 164 -0.16 -5.17 -19.11
N TYR A 165 0.65 -4.53 -18.26
CA TYR A 165 1.97 -3.99 -18.59
C TYR A 165 2.75 -3.72 -17.30
N GLN A 166 4.04 -3.43 -17.45
CA GLN A 166 4.93 -3.09 -16.35
C GLN A 166 5.69 -1.80 -16.63
N TYR A 167 6.10 -1.13 -15.58
CA TYR A 167 7.13 -0.10 -15.65
C TYR A 167 8.08 -0.22 -14.46
N THR A 168 9.34 0.15 -14.69
CA THR A 168 10.37 0.13 -13.65
C THR A 168 10.46 1.51 -13.03
N ILE A 169 10.55 1.55 -11.70
CA ILE A 169 10.89 2.76 -10.95
C ILE A 169 12.16 2.53 -10.14
N ASP A 170 13.00 3.55 -10.10
CA ASP A 170 14.22 3.62 -9.30
C ASP A 170 14.21 4.82 -8.34
N ARG A 171 13.17 5.65 -8.42
CA ARG A 171 13.02 6.86 -7.62
C ARG A 171 11.56 7.19 -7.34
N ILE A 172 11.33 7.85 -6.22
CA ILE A 172 10.00 8.30 -5.75
C ILE A 172 10.00 9.82 -5.62
N PRO A 173 9.01 10.53 -6.21
CA PRO A 173 8.87 11.98 -5.98
C PRO A 173 8.58 12.28 -4.52
N LYS A 174 9.20 13.32 -3.96
CA LYS A 174 9.09 13.69 -2.54
C LYS A 174 7.64 13.90 -2.08
N GLU A 175 6.78 14.38 -2.95
CA GLU A 175 5.37 14.61 -2.62
C GLU A 175 4.61 13.33 -2.25
N PHE A 176 5.08 12.14 -2.62
CA PHE A 176 4.44 10.88 -2.26
C PHE A 176 4.69 10.51 -0.80
N THR A 177 5.77 11.02 -0.19
CA THR A 177 6.10 10.74 1.22
C THR A 177 5.26 11.55 2.20
N LYS A 178 4.47 12.53 1.74
CA LYS A 178 3.64 13.37 2.62
C LYS A 178 2.38 12.69 3.16
N TYR A 179 1.98 11.55 2.57
CA TYR A 179 0.73 10.87 2.91
C TYR A 179 0.86 9.89 4.08
N TYR A 180 2.08 9.43 4.37
CA TYR A 180 2.39 8.51 5.46
C TYR A 180 3.62 8.98 6.23
N ASP A 181 3.60 8.81 7.54
CA ASP A 181 4.77 9.07 8.36
C ASP A 181 5.72 7.88 8.28
N VAL A 182 6.82 8.04 7.56
CA VAL A 182 7.73 6.92 7.28
C VAL A 182 9.07 7.04 7.98
N TYR A 183 9.49 5.92 8.56
CA TYR A 183 10.69 5.79 9.37
C TYR A 183 11.50 4.55 8.97
N TYR A 184 12.76 4.54 9.36
CA TYR A 184 13.58 3.33 9.41
C TYR A 184 14.29 3.19 10.75
N LEU A 185 14.60 1.95 11.14
CA LEU A 185 15.38 1.65 12.33
C LEU A 185 16.86 2.03 12.14
N ASN A 186 17.48 2.63 13.14
CA ASN A 186 18.91 2.95 13.12
C ASN A 186 19.80 1.80 13.62
N ASN A 187 19.23 0.81 14.32
CA ASN A 187 19.98 -0.25 14.99
C ASN A 187 19.52 -1.65 14.54
N LYS A 188 20.38 -2.38 13.81
CA LYS A 188 20.01 -3.62 13.08
C LYS A 188 19.97 -4.88 13.95
N SER A 189 20.53 -4.84 15.16
CA SER A 189 20.82 -6.02 15.97
C SER A 189 19.64 -6.52 16.82
N ASN A 190 18.62 -5.68 17.08
CA ASN A 190 17.38 -6.05 17.74
C ASN A 190 16.24 -5.25 17.13
N VAL A 191 15.57 -5.81 16.12
CA VAL A 191 14.44 -5.17 15.43
C VAL A 191 13.24 -5.12 16.40
N VAL A 192 13.13 -4.01 17.13
CA VAL A 192 11.95 -3.70 17.95
C VAL A 192 11.21 -2.56 17.27
N TYR A 193 9.92 -2.77 17.01
CA TYR A 193 9.06 -1.75 16.41
C TYR A 193 8.22 -1.07 17.51
N PRO A 194 8.07 0.27 17.47
CA PRO A 194 7.18 0.97 18.40
C PRO A 194 5.73 0.59 18.13
N ASN A 195 5.04 0.19 19.18
CA ASN A 195 3.64 -0.23 19.16
C ASN A 195 2.67 0.91 19.51
N SER A 196 3.16 2.11 19.81
CA SER A 196 2.33 3.27 20.10
C SER A 196 2.99 4.56 19.62
N LEU A 197 2.20 5.64 19.54
CA LEU A 197 2.74 6.97 19.22
C LEU A 197 3.69 7.47 20.33
N GLU A 198 3.46 7.08 21.58
CA GLU A 198 4.33 7.39 22.70
C GLU A 198 5.68 6.68 22.56
N GLU A 199 5.65 5.39 22.25
CA GLU A 199 6.87 4.62 21.95
C GLU A 199 7.59 5.21 20.74
N LEU A 200 6.90 5.57 19.66
CA LEU A 200 7.53 6.20 18.50
C LEU A 200 8.26 7.50 18.89
N ARG A 201 7.65 8.34 19.74
CA ARG A 201 8.29 9.56 20.25
C ARG A 201 9.52 9.23 21.09
N TYR A 202 9.45 8.22 21.95
CA TYR A 202 10.61 7.74 22.72
C TYR A 202 11.73 7.24 21.80
N PHE A 203 11.41 6.42 20.80
CA PHE A 203 12.37 5.86 19.85
C PHE A 203 13.05 6.97 19.05
N ARG A 204 12.31 8.01 18.62
CA ARG A 204 12.88 9.19 17.96
C ARG A 204 13.80 9.98 18.87
N LYS A 205 13.39 10.26 20.11
CA LYS A 205 14.20 11.01 21.09
C LYS A 205 15.53 10.32 21.39
N ASN A 206 15.54 8.99 21.39
CA ASN A 206 16.71 8.18 21.66
C ASN A 206 17.45 7.72 20.37
N ASN A 207 17.16 8.33 19.22
CA ASN A 207 17.82 8.04 17.94
C ASN A 207 17.75 6.56 17.51
N MET A 208 16.71 5.84 17.94
CA MET A 208 16.48 4.43 17.58
C MET A 208 15.80 4.30 16.21
N VAL A 209 15.05 5.32 15.80
CA VAL A 209 14.43 5.43 14.48
C VAL A 209 14.71 6.79 13.87
N ARG A 210 14.75 6.84 12.55
CA ARG A 210 14.91 8.08 11.79
C ARG A 210 13.77 8.24 10.80
N LYS A 211 13.22 9.45 10.74
CA LYS A 211 12.19 9.82 9.76
C LYS A 211 12.84 9.97 8.38
N ILE A 212 12.12 9.55 7.35
CA ILE A 212 12.46 9.86 5.97
C ILE A 212 11.89 11.27 5.68
N GLU A 213 12.78 12.25 5.54
CA GLU A 213 12.48 13.70 5.42
C GLU A 213 12.73 14.27 4.04
#